data_AF-A0A3N9UWR9-F1
#
_entry.id   AF-A0A3N9UWR9-F1
#
_cell.length_a   1.000
_cell.length_b   1.000
_cell.length_c   1.000
_cell.angle_alpha   90.00
_cell.angle_beta   90.00
_cell.angle_gamma   90.00
#
_symmetry.space_group_name_H-M   'P 1'
#
loop_
_entity.id
_entity.type
_entity.pdbx_description
1 polymer ?
#
loop_
_entity_poly.entity_id
_entity_poly.type
_entity_poly.pdbx_seq_one_letter_code
_entity_poly.pdbx_strand_id
1 'polypeptide(L)'
;MTMKLKAKIAGPKVHDVGYRVFLLKNAMNLALPGLSTYNWEENGQQEVIVLVGGDEARITAFLQVIKKNKPELAEVSNVTFEDYDGDVGRISEVAMFCTFVQMDKAIPLLLDIRDDIKAVRKTTDETLGEIKAVRKTTDETLGEIKAVRKNTNMIPQISDDIKAVRKNADTIPQVLEEIKGMREDIQPGYALQFGQVQADVRAMKERLGT
;
A
#
# COMPACT_ATOMS: atom_id res chain seq x y z
N MET A 1 20.55 -55.32 -30.04
CA MET A 1 19.78 -56.15 -29.08
C MET A 1 19.06 -55.23 -28.12
N THR A 2 17.87 -55.60 -27.66
CA THR A 2 17.18 -54.90 -26.58
C THR A 2 17.62 -55.46 -25.24
N MET A 3 17.99 -54.58 -24.32
CA MET A 3 18.43 -54.90 -22.96
C MET A 3 17.41 -54.31 -21.97
N LYS A 4 17.27 -54.97 -20.83
CA LYS A 4 16.50 -54.47 -19.69
C LYS A 4 17.32 -54.63 -18.43
N LEU A 5 17.34 -53.59 -17.60
CA LEU A 5 18.11 -53.58 -16.36
C LEU A 5 17.32 -52.91 -15.25
N LYS A 6 17.60 -53.36 -14.03
CA LYS A 6 17.19 -52.71 -12.80
C LYS A 6 18.41 -52.12 -12.12
N ALA A 7 18.33 -50.83 -11.79
CA ALA A 7 19.29 -50.15 -10.94
C ALA A 7 18.62 -49.78 -9.61
N LYS A 8 19.38 -49.91 -8.53
CA LYS A 8 18.93 -49.56 -7.18
C LYS A 8 19.91 -48.55 -6.59
N ILE A 9 19.40 -47.37 -6.28
CA ILE A 9 20.16 -46.24 -5.76
C ILE A 9 19.77 -46.07 -4.30
N ALA A 10 20.64 -46.46 -3.39
CA ALA A 10 20.40 -46.42 -1.95
C ALA A 10 21.26 -45.35 -1.28
N GLY A 11 20.72 -44.70 -0.25
CA GLY A 11 21.47 -43.73 0.54
C GLY A 11 20.64 -43.09 1.65
N PRO A 12 21.28 -42.31 2.54
CA PRO A 12 20.58 -41.64 3.63
C PRO A 12 19.63 -40.54 3.15
N LYS A 13 19.83 -40.01 1.93
CA LYS A 13 18.98 -38.95 1.36
C LYS A 13 18.86 -39.07 -0.15
N VAL A 14 17.91 -39.87 -0.62
CA VAL A 14 17.65 -40.06 -2.07
C VAL A 14 16.20 -39.79 -2.46
N HIS A 15 15.29 -39.64 -1.49
CA HIS A 15 13.92 -39.17 -1.72
C HIS A 15 13.81 -37.65 -1.61
N ASP A 16 12.80 -37.08 -2.26
CA ASP A 16 12.49 -35.63 -2.24
C ASP A 16 13.62 -34.65 -2.63
N VAL A 17 14.72 -35.17 -3.16
CA VAL A 17 15.87 -34.41 -3.69
C VAL A 17 15.84 -34.29 -5.21
N GLY A 18 14.70 -34.60 -5.84
CA GLY A 18 14.54 -34.52 -7.30
C GLY A 18 15.12 -35.72 -8.08
N TYR A 19 15.46 -36.82 -7.42
CA TYR A 19 16.12 -37.97 -8.05
C TYR A 19 15.31 -38.58 -9.22
N ARG A 20 13.99 -38.78 -9.05
CA ARG A 20 13.12 -39.31 -10.10
C ARG A 20 13.04 -38.39 -11.33
N VAL A 21 13.03 -37.07 -11.12
CA VAL A 21 13.04 -36.07 -12.20
C VAL A 21 14.41 -36.06 -12.90
N PHE A 22 15.49 -36.17 -12.15
CA PHE A 22 16.84 -36.31 -12.70
C PHE A 22 16.96 -37.57 -13.59
N LEU A 23 16.44 -38.72 -13.15
CA LEU A 23 16.44 -39.95 -13.92
C LEU A 23 15.60 -39.82 -15.20
N LEU A 24 14.40 -39.26 -15.08
CA LEU A 24 13.52 -38.99 -16.22
C LEU A 24 14.20 -38.11 -17.27
N LYS A 25 14.81 -36.99 -16.85
CA LYS A 25 15.50 -36.06 -17.75
C LYS A 25 16.62 -36.75 -18.52
N ASN A 26 17.45 -37.54 -17.85
CA ASN A 26 18.56 -38.24 -18.50
C ASN A 26 18.07 -39.34 -19.44
N ALA A 27 17.00 -40.05 -19.08
CA ALA A 27 16.38 -41.04 -19.95
C ALA A 27 15.78 -40.39 -21.20
N MET A 28 15.13 -39.23 -21.07
CA MET A 28 14.59 -38.47 -22.19
C MET A 28 15.69 -37.94 -23.12
N ASN A 29 16.77 -37.39 -22.55
CA ASN A 29 17.92 -36.90 -23.33
C ASN A 29 18.58 -38.01 -24.16
N LEU A 30 18.58 -39.24 -23.65
CA LEU A 30 19.09 -40.42 -24.34
C LEU A 30 18.02 -41.11 -25.20
N ALA A 31 16.80 -40.58 -25.25
CA ALA A 31 15.65 -41.15 -25.95
C ALA A 31 15.40 -42.63 -25.57
N LEU A 32 15.50 -42.97 -24.29
CA LEU A 32 15.18 -44.32 -23.82
C LEU A 32 13.68 -44.62 -24.03
N PRO A 33 13.33 -45.76 -24.65
CA PRO A 33 11.93 -46.11 -24.88
C PRO A 33 11.22 -46.56 -23.58
N GLY A 34 11.94 -47.22 -22.67
CA GLY A 34 11.41 -47.72 -21.40
C GLY A 34 12.10 -47.10 -20.19
N LEU A 35 11.30 -46.56 -19.27
CA LEU A 35 11.74 -46.11 -17.96
C LEU A 35 10.62 -46.33 -16.95
N SER A 36 10.95 -46.88 -15.78
CA SER A 36 10.11 -46.80 -14.58
C SER A 36 10.96 -46.40 -13.40
N THR A 37 10.48 -45.47 -12.59
CA THR A 37 11.19 -45.04 -11.38
C THR A 37 10.22 -44.92 -10.22
N TYR A 38 10.61 -45.44 -9.06
CA TYR A 38 9.80 -45.37 -7.85
C TYR A 38 10.70 -45.25 -6.63
N ASN A 39 10.19 -44.53 -5.63
CA ASN A 39 10.80 -44.52 -4.31
C ASN A 39 10.42 -45.81 -3.61
N TRP A 40 11.40 -46.44 -3.00
CA TRP A 40 11.26 -47.63 -2.18
C TRP A 40 11.95 -47.40 -0.84
N GLU A 41 11.58 -48.19 0.15
CA GLU A 41 12.22 -48.20 1.45
C GLU A 41 12.43 -49.65 1.87
N GLU A 42 13.67 -50.01 2.18
CA GLU A 42 14.02 -51.33 2.67
C GLU A 42 14.79 -51.16 3.98
N ASN A 43 14.30 -51.76 5.07
CA ASN A 43 14.91 -51.67 6.41
C ASN A 43 15.19 -50.23 6.90
N GLY A 44 14.33 -49.27 6.57
CA GLY A 44 14.49 -47.86 6.95
C GLY A 44 15.52 -47.10 6.11
N GLN A 45 16.10 -47.73 5.08
CA GLN A 45 16.98 -47.08 4.13
C GLN A 45 16.18 -46.61 2.91
N GLN A 46 16.38 -45.35 2.51
CA GLN A 46 15.77 -44.80 1.31
C GLN A 46 16.43 -45.35 0.06
N GLU A 47 15.58 -45.74 -0.89
CA GLU A 47 16.02 -46.29 -2.17
C GLU A 47 15.22 -45.70 -3.32
N VAL A 48 15.89 -45.48 -4.44
CA VAL A 48 15.25 -45.16 -5.72
C VAL A 48 15.51 -46.32 -6.66
N ILE A 49 14.44 -47.00 -7.06
CA ILE A 49 14.51 -48.08 -8.03
C ILE A 49 14.29 -47.51 -9.42
N VAL A 50 15.10 -47.98 -10.36
CA VAL A 50 15.10 -47.55 -11.75
C VAL A 50 15.05 -48.79 -12.63
N LEU A 51 13.98 -48.95 -13.40
CA LEU A 51 13.87 -49.97 -14.43
C LEU A 51 14.07 -49.28 -15.78
N VAL A 52 15.00 -49.78 -16.58
CA VAL A 52 15.29 -49.23 -17.92
C VAL A 52 15.21 -50.32 -18.98
N GLY A 53 14.65 -49.97 -20.13
CA GLY A 53 14.51 -50.87 -21.28
C GLY A 53 14.79 -50.12 -22.57
N GLY A 54 15.54 -50.73 -23.48
CA GLY A 54 15.98 -50.08 -24.71
C GLY A 54 17.14 -50.80 -25.39
N ASP A 55 17.78 -50.15 -26.35
CA ASP A 55 19.02 -50.67 -26.91
C ASP A 55 20.18 -50.54 -25.91
N GLU A 56 21.12 -51.47 -26.02
CA GLU A 56 22.27 -51.60 -25.12
C GLU A 56 23.15 -50.34 -25.06
N ALA A 57 23.31 -49.62 -26.18
CA ALA A 57 24.13 -48.42 -26.23
C ALA A 57 23.49 -47.29 -25.40
N ARG A 58 22.18 -47.03 -25.57
CA ARG A 58 21.46 -46.02 -24.78
C ARG A 58 21.40 -46.38 -23.30
N ILE A 59 21.16 -47.64 -22.97
CA ILE A 59 21.15 -48.10 -21.57
C ILE A 59 22.53 -47.90 -20.95
N THR A 60 23.60 -48.36 -21.59
CA THR A 60 24.97 -48.21 -21.08
C THR A 60 25.32 -46.75 -20.83
N ALA A 61 24.98 -45.85 -21.77
CA ALA A 61 25.17 -44.41 -21.62
C ALA A 61 24.38 -43.86 -20.42
N PHE A 62 23.13 -44.28 -20.23
CA PHE A 62 22.30 -43.88 -19.11
C PHE A 62 22.91 -44.31 -17.76
N LEU A 63 23.36 -45.56 -17.65
CA LEU A 63 23.99 -46.05 -16.42
C LEU A 63 25.26 -45.28 -16.08
N GLN A 64 26.08 -44.94 -17.07
CA GLN A 64 27.27 -44.12 -16.85
C GLN A 64 26.93 -42.75 -16.28
N VAL A 65 25.87 -42.12 -16.80
CA VAL A 65 25.42 -40.80 -16.34
C VAL A 65 24.94 -40.86 -14.88
N ILE A 66 24.12 -41.85 -14.51
CA ILE A 66 23.57 -41.94 -13.14
C ILE A 66 24.60 -42.45 -12.11
N LYS A 67 25.67 -43.12 -12.54
CA LYS A 67 26.82 -43.45 -11.70
C LYS A 67 27.68 -42.23 -11.40
N LYS A 68 27.90 -41.38 -12.41
CA LYS A 68 28.79 -40.22 -12.32
C LYS A 68 28.11 -39.00 -11.68
N ASN A 69 26.83 -38.82 -11.94
CA ASN A 69 26.08 -37.63 -11.56
C ASN A 69 24.90 -38.00 -10.67
N LYS A 70 24.55 -37.09 -9.76
CA LYS A 70 23.41 -37.18 -8.86
C LYS A 70 22.80 -35.78 -8.67
N PRO A 71 21.55 -35.67 -8.18
CA PRO A 71 21.00 -34.39 -7.77
C PRO A 71 21.86 -33.73 -6.68
N GLU A 72 21.88 -32.40 -6.65
CA GLU A 72 22.73 -31.60 -5.75
C GLU A 72 22.52 -31.93 -4.27
N LEU A 73 21.26 -32.15 -3.86
CA LEU A 73 20.90 -32.43 -2.47
C LEU A 73 20.92 -33.92 -2.12
N ALA A 74 21.32 -34.80 -3.05
CA ALA A 74 21.27 -36.24 -2.83
C ALA A 74 22.52 -36.77 -2.13
N GLU A 75 22.33 -37.65 -1.15
CA GLU A 75 23.37 -38.42 -0.49
C GLU A 75 23.17 -39.90 -0.82
N VAL A 76 24.05 -40.43 -1.66
CA VAL A 76 24.00 -41.80 -2.18
C VAL A 76 25.09 -42.61 -1.51
N SER A 77 24.74 -43.75 -0.94
CA SER A 77 25.67 -44.71 -0.36
C SER A 77 26.09 -45.78 -1.36
N ASN A 78 25.17 -46.28 -2.18
CA ASN A 78 25.44 -47.36 -3.11
C ASN A 78 24.54 -47.29 -4.34
N VAL A 79 25.06 -47.74 -5.48
CA VAL A 79 24.29 -47.95 -6.71
C VAL A 79 24.59 -49.33 -7.26
N THR A 80 23.59 -50.22 -7.26
CA THR A 80 23.70 -51.57 -7.83
C THR A 80 22.91 -51.70 -9.12
N PHE A 81 23.30 -52.69 -9.93
CA PHE A 81 22.69 -53.00 -11.22
C PHE A 81 22.50 -54.51 -11.31
N GLU A 82 21.34 -54.92 -11.78
CA GLU A 82 20.97 -56.32 -11.96
C GLU A 82 20.16 -56.49 -13.26
N ASP A 83 20.27 -57.67 -13.86
CA ASP A 83 19.46 -58.03 -15.02
C ASP A 83 17.98 -58.06 -14.64
N TYR A 84 17.13 -57.61 -15.57
CA TYR A 84 15.70 -57.46 -15.30
C TYR A 84 14.86 -58.01 -16.45
N ASP A 85 14.17 -59.11 -16.19
CA ASP A 85 13.33 -59.77 -17.20
C ASP A 85 11.87 -59.29 -17.20
N GLY A 86 11.50 -58.45 -16.23
CA GLY A 86 10.14 -57.93 -16.11
C GLY A 86 9.78 -56.81 -17.09
N ASP A 87 8.60 -56.23 -16.91
CA ASP A 87 8.12 -55.14 -17.76
C ASP A 87 8.64 -53.78 -17.31
N VAL A 88 9.09 -52.99 -18.29
CA VAL A 88 9.53 -51.62 -18.07
C VAL A 88 8.47 -50.71 -18.68
N GLY A 89 7.89 -49.85 -17.85
CA GLY A 89 6.88 -48.87 -18.27
C GLY A 89 7.41 -47.86 -19.27
N ARG A 90 6.50 -47.12 -19.88
CA ARG A 90 6.86 -46.09 -20.87
C ARG A 90 7.35 -44.85 -20.16
N ILE A 91 8.35 -44.18 -20.76
CA ILE A 91 8.90 -42.94 -20.20
C ILE A 91 7.84 -41.84 -20.01
N SER A 92 6.81 -41.81 -20.85
CA SER A 92 5.67 -40.89 -20.74
C SER A 92 4.84 -41.11 -19.47
N GLU A 93 4.74 -42.34 -18.98
CA GLU A 93 4.00 -42.67 -17.75
C GLU A 93 4.72 -42.12 -16.52
N VAL A 94 6.05 -42.24 -16.48
CA VAL A 94 6.88 -41.62 -15.44
C VAL A 94 6.80 -40.09 -15.49
N ALA A 95 6.79 -39.51 -16.70
CA ALA A 95 6.61 -38.07 -16.85
C ALA A 95 5.27 -37.58 -16.28
N MET A 96 4.16 -38.25 -16.66
CA MET A 96 2.83 -37.94 -16.14
C MET A 96 2.77 -38.07 -14.60
N PHE A 97 3.34 -39.14 -14.05
CA PHE A 97 3.36 -39.35 -12.59
C PHE A 97 4.19 -38.28 -11.87
N CYS A 98 5.36 -37.90 -12.38
CA CYS A 98 6.17 -36.82 -11.83
C CYS A 98 5.39 -35.50 -11.81
N THR A 99 4.65 -35.16 -12.87
CA THR A 99 3.79 -33.97 -12.92
C THR A 99 2.67 -34.05 -11.89
N PHE A 100 2.00 -35.19 -11.76
CA PHE A 100 0.94 -35.38 -10.76
C PHE A 100 1.45 -35.15 -9.33
N VAL A 101 2.59 -35.76 -8.97
CA VAL A 101 3.19 -35.59 -7.63
C VAL A 101 3.59 -34.13 -7.38
N GLN A 102 4.06 -33.40 -8.41
CA GLN A 102 4.36 -31.97 -8.29
C GLN A 102 3.09 -31.14 -8.07
N MET A 103 2.00 -31.46 -8.75
CA MET A 103 0.71 -30.79 -8.57
C MET A 103 0.15 -31.05 -7.17
N ASP A 104 0.22 -32.28 -6.68
CA ASP A 104 -0.22 -32.66 -5.34
C ASP A 104 0.51 -31.86 -4.25
N LYS A 105 1.84 -31.74 -4.35
CA LYS A 105 2.65 -30.91 -3.46
C LYS A 105 2.34 -29.41 -3.57
N ALA A 106 1.87 -28.94 -4.72
CA ALA A 106 1.52 -27.54 -4.93
C ALA A 106 0.17 -27.16 -4.30
N ILE A 107 -0.78 -28.09 -4.19
CA ILE A 107 -2.12 -27.84 -3.62
C ILE A 107 -2.06 -27.16 -2.24
N PRO A 108 -1.37 -27.69 -1.21
CA PRO A 108 -1.32 -27.04 0.10
C PRO A 108 -0.68 -25.65 0.04
N LEU A 109 0.40 -25.49 -0.72
CA LEU A 109 1.04 -24.18 -0.91
C LEU A 109 0.09 -23.15 -1.55
N LEU A 110 -0.70 -23.57 -2.53
CA LEU A 110 -1.70 -22.70 -3.17
C LEU A 110 -2.86 -22.35 -2.23
N LEU A 111 -3.24 -23.25 -1.32
CA LEU A 111 -4.24 -22.97 -0.29
C LEU A 111 -3.73 -21.92 0.70
N ASP A 112 -2.49 -22.05 1.17
CA ASP A 112 -1.85 -21.08 2.07
C ASP A 112 -1.76 -19.69 1.40
N ILE A 113 -1.25 -19.64 0.16
CA ILE A 113 -1.19 -18.40 -0.63
C ILE A 113 -2.57 -17.76 -0.77
N ARG A 114 -3.61 -18.54 -1.04
CA ARG A 114 -4.98 -18.03 -1.17
C ARG A 114 -5.44 -17.37 0.14
N ASP A 115 -5.11 -17.95 1.27
CA ASP A 115 -5.54 -17.44 2.57
C ASP A 115 -4.72 -16.21 2.99
N ASP A 116 -3.43 -16.15 2.65
CA ASP A 116 -2.62 -14.92 2.74
C ASP A 116 -3.18 -13.79 1.86
N ILE A 117 -3.57 -14.10 0.62
CA ILE A 117 -4.19 -13.12 -0.29
C ILE A 117 -5.49 -12.57 0.30
N LYS A 118 -6.30 -13.41 0.95
CA LYS A 118 -7.52 -12.94 1.64
C LYS A 118 -7.18 -12.00 2.80
N ALA A 119 -6.15 -12.31 3.58
CA ALA A 119 -5.69 -11.44 4.67
C ALA A 119 -5.23 -10.08 4.15
N VAL A 120 -4.39 -10.07 3.11
CA VAL A 120 -3.93 -8.82 2.44
C VAL A 120 -5.09 -8.00 1.92
N ARG A 121 -6.09 -8.65 1.30
CA ARG A 121 -7.30 -7.97 0.81
C ARG A 121 -8.06 -7.29 1.95
N LYS A 122 -8.25 -7.98 3.08
CA LYS A 122 -8.93 -7.41 4.25
C LYS A 122 -8.19 -6.16 4.76
N THR A 123 -6.87 -6.24 4.92
CA THR A 123 -6.06 -5.08 5.33
C THR A 123 -6.17 -3.93 4.33
N THR A 124 -6.18 -4.24 3.03
CA THR A 124 -6.34 -3.23 1.96
C THR A 124 -7.69 -2.53 2.05
N ASP A 125 -8.77 -3.27 2.30
CA ASP A 125 -10.12 -2.71 2.48
C ASP A 125 -10.20 -1.80 3.73
N GLU A 126 -9.54 -2.20 4.84
CA GLU A 126 -9.43 -1.39 6.07
C GLU A 126 -8.66 -0.09 5.82
N THR A 127 -7.48 -0.17 5.19
CA THR A 127 -6.66 1.00 4.84
C THR A 127 -7.41 1.95 3.90
N LEU A 128 -8.17 1.42 2.93
CA LEU A 128 -9.02 2.24 2.06
C LEU A 128 -10.10 2.99 2.86
N GLY A 129 -10.66 2.35 3.90
CA GLY A 129 -11.59 2.98 4.83
C GLY A 129 -10.96 4.16 5.57
N GLU A 130 -9.76 3.96 6.13
CA GLU A 130 -9.00 5.01 6.83
C GLU A 130 -8.65 6.18 5.90
N ILE A 131 -8.19 5.90 4.67
CA ILE A 131 -7.89 6.94 3.68
C ILE A 131 -9.13 7.78 3.36
N LYS A 132 -10.31 7.16 3.23
CA LYS A 132 -11.56 7.90 3.02
C LYS A 132 -11.90 8.79 4.22
N ALA A 133 -11.67 8.33 5.44
CA ALA A 133 -11.89 9.13 6.64
C ALA A 133 -10.95 10.36 6.68
N VAL A 134 -9.65 10.15 6.44
CA VAL A 134 -8.65 11.24 6.36
C VAL A 134 -8.98 12.23 5.24
N ARG A 135 -9.46 11.75 4.10
CA ARG A 135 -9.90 12.63 3.01
C ARG A 135 -11.05 13.53 3.45
N LYS A 136 -12.05 12.98 4.14
CA LYS A 136 -13.19 13.76 4.65
C LYS A 136 -12.72 14.86 5.61
N THR A 137 -11.86 14.53 6.57
CA THR A 137 -11.34 15.53 7.52
C THR A 137 -10.50 16.59 6.80
N THR A 138 -9.73 16.20 5.78
CA THR A 138 -8.96 17.14 4.96
C THR A 138 -9.85 18.11 4.19
N ASP A 139 -10.96 17.62 3.63
CA ASP A 139 -11.96 18.46 2.93
C ASP A 139 -12.63 19.46 3.90
N GLU A 140 -12.94 19.02 5.13
CA GLU A 140 -13.49 19.88 6.20
C GLU A 140 -12.48 20.98 6.60
N THR A 141 -11.23 20.61 6.90
CA THR A 141 -10.15 21.56 7.22
C THR A 141 -9.90 22.55 6.08
N LEU A 142 -9.95 22.10 4.82
CA LEU A 142 -9.85 22.98 3.66
C LEU A 142 -10.99 24.01 3.61
N GLY A 143 -12.20 23.61 4.00
CA GLY A 143 -13.35 24.49 4.16
C GLY A 143 -13.10 25.58 5.21
N GLU A 144 -12.62 25.20 6.38
CA GLU A 144 -12.29 26.13 7.47
C GLU A 144 -11.18 27.11 7.06
N ILE A 145 -10.12 26.64 6.41
CA ILE A 145 -9.03 27.48 5.89
C ILE A 145 -9.56 28.52 4.90
N LYS A 146 -10.50 28.15 4.01
CA LYS A 146 -11.14 29.10 3.09
C LYS A 146 -11.93 30.18 3.84
N ALA A 147 -12.62 29.83 4.92
CA ALA A 147 -13.35 30.79 5.74
C ALA A 147 -12.41 31.77 6.44
N VAL A 148 -11.35 31.27 7.07
CA VAL A 148 -10.30 32.11 7.69
C VAL A 148 -9.68 33.04 6.65
N ARG A 149 -9.35 32.53 5.45
CA ARG A 149 -8.78 33.35 4.37
C ARG A 149 -9.70 34.49 3.95
N LYS A 150 -11.02 34.27 3.87
CA LYS A 150 -11.99 35.34 3.59
C LYS A 150 -11.92 36.44 4.63
N ASN A 151 -11.89 36.08 5.91
CA ASN A 151 -11.78 37.05 7.01
C ASN A 151 -10.45 37.81 6.96
N THR A 152 -9.33 37.11 6.74
CA THR A 152 -8.01 37.74 6.62
C THR A 152 -7.96 38.73 5.46
N ASN A 153 -8.62 38.44 4.34
CA ASN A 153 -8.69 39.36 3.19
C ASN A 153 -9.48 40.65 3.48
N MET A 154 -10.29 40.71 4.55
CA MET A 154 -11.01 41.93 4.96
C MET A 154 -10.15 42.87 5.82
N ILE A 155 -9.01 42.39 6.35
CA ILE A 155 -8.14 43.18 7.24
C ILE A 155 -7.63 44.48 6.58
N PRO A 156 -7.19 44.49 5.31
CA PRO A 156 -6.77 45.74 4.66
C PRO A 156 -7.88 46.79 4.61
N GLN A 157 -9.11 46.40 4.28
CA GLN A 157 -10.26 47.32 4.25
C GLN A 157 -10.57 47.86 5.65
N ILE A 158 -10.59 47.00 6.67
CA ILE A 158 -10.76 47.44 8.07
C ILE A 158 -9.66 48.41 8.48
N SER A 159 -8.41 48.18 8.06
CA SER A 159 -7.30 49.10 8.32
C SER A 159 -7.53 50.46 7.69
N ASP A 160 -8.04 50.51 6.46
CA ASP A 160 -8.36 51.76 5.76
C ASP A 160 -9.56 52.49 6.40
N ASP A 161 -10.61 51.75 6.80
CA ASP A 161 -11.76 52.29 7.53
C ASP A 161 -11.30 52.91 8.86
N ILE A 162 -10.40 52.25 9.61
CA ILE A 162 -9.80 52.78 10.85
C ILE A 162 -9.01 54.07 10.59
N LYS A 163 -8.23 54.15 9.51
CA LYS A 163 -7.51 55.38 9.13
C LYS A 163 -8.49 56.53 8.85
N ALA A 164 -9.61 56.25 8.17
CA ALA A 164 -10.63 57.24 7.89
C ALA A 164 -11.31 57.75 9.17
N VAL A 165 -11.70 56.84 10.08
CA VAL A 165 -12.25 57.19 11.40
C VAL A 165 -11.25 58.03 12.20
N ARG A 166 -9.97 57.66 12.21
CA ARG A 166 -8.92 58.43 12.90
C ARG A 166 -8.78 59.84 12.34
N LYS A 167 -8.74 59.99 11.02
CA LYS A 167 -8.68 61.31 10.37
C LYS A 167 -9.86 62.21 10.79
N ASN A 168 -11.06 61.64 10.90
CA ASN A 168 -12.24 62.37 11.39
C ASN A 168 -12.14 62.68 12.89
N ALA A 169 -11.60 61.77 13.70
CA ALA A 169 -11.40 62.01 15.13
C ALA A 169 -10.36 63.12 15.38
N ASP A 170 -9.31 63.19 14.56
CA ASP A 170 -8.25 64.21 14.66
C ASP A 170 -8.77 65.64 14.41
N THR A 171 -9.91 65.82 13.72
CA THR A 171 -10.52 67.16 13.50
C THR A 171 -11.46 67.60 14.62
N ILE A 172 -11.88 66.70 15.51
CA ILE A 172 -12.80 67.03 16.62
C ILE A 172 -12.29 68.17 17.51
N PRO A 173 -10.99 68.21 17.91
CA PRO A 173 -10.48 69.32 18.72
C PRO A 173 -10.59 70.68 18.03
N GLN A 174 -10.35 70.74 16.71
CA GLN A 174 -10.46 71.97 15.93
C GLN A 174 -11.92 72.44 15.87
N VAL A 175 -12.85 71.53 15.58
CA VAL A 175 -14.29 71.84 15.58
C VAL A 175 -14.74 72.31 16.97
N LEU A 176 -14.23 71.70 18.04
CA LEU A 176 -14.53 72.12 19.41
C LEU A 176 -14.04 73.55 19.69
N GLU A 177 -12.82 73.91 19.23
CA GLU A 177 -12.30 75.27 19.34
C GLU A 177 -13.12 76.27 18.51
N GLU A 178 -13.50 75.93 17.27
CA GLU A 178 -14.38 76.77 16.45
C GLU A 178 -15.74 77.01 17.15
N ILE A 179 -16.34 75.99 17.77
CA ILE A 179 -17.59 76.12 18.54
C ILE A 179 -17.40 77.03 19.76
N LYS A 180 -16.28 76.90 20.49
CA LYS A 180 -15.98 77.77 21.64
C LYS A 180 -15.82 79.23 21.19
N GLY A 181 -15.05 79.48 20.13
CA GLY A 181 -14.87 80.83 19.57
C GLY A 181 -16.19 81.46 19.16
N MET A 182 -17.04 80.73 18.41
CA MET A 182 -18.39 81.20 18.06
C MET A 182 -19.24 81.52 19.30
N ARG A 183 -19.15 80.72 20.37
CA ARG A 183 -19.86 80.98 21.62
C ARG A 183 -19.38 82.27 22.28
N GLU A 184 -18.06 82.48 22.32
CA GLU A 184 -17.44 83.69 22.89
C GLU A 184 -17.82 84.95 22.11
N ASP A 185 -17.90 84.88 20.77
CA ASP A 185 -18.31 86.00 19.92
C ASP A 185 -19.80 86.36 20.08
N ILE A 186 -20.67 85.36 20.20
CA ILE A 186 -22.13 85.57 20.28
C ILE A 186 -22.57 86.01 21.68
N GLN A 187 -21.95 85.51 22.75
CA GLN A 187 -22.38 85.74 24.14
C GLN A 187 -22.56 87.22 24.50
N PRO A 188 -21.60 88.12 24.22
CA PRO A 188 -21.72 89.54 24.56
C PRO A 188 -22.87 90.23 23.82
N GLY A 189 -23.01 89.98 22.52
CA GLY A 189 -24.07 90.56 21.70
C GLY A 189 -25.45 90.07 22.12
N TYR A 190 -25.57 88.77 22.43
CA TYR A 190 -26.81 88.19 22.93
C TYR A 190 -27.19 88.73 24.32
N ALA A 191 -26.23 88.86 25.24
CA ALA A 191 -26.47 89.42 26.57
C ALA A 191 -26.93 90.88 26.51
N LEU A 192 -26.32 91.69 25.64
CA LEU A 192 -26.71 93.08 25.40
C LEU A 192 -28.11 93.19 24.80
N GLN A 193 -28.40 92.43 23.74
CA GLN A 193 -29.73 92.41 23.11
C GLN A 193 -30.81 91.91 24.10
N PHE A 194 -30.52 90.88 24.89
CA PHE A 194 -31.45 90.36 25.89
C PHE A 194 -31.69 91.37 27.01
N GLY A 195 -30.65 92.06 27.49
CA GLY A 195 -30.79 93.15 28.46
C GLY A 195 -31.61 94.33 27.92
N GLN A 196 -31.38 94.71 26.67
CA GLN A 196 -32.16 95.74 25.97
C GLN A 196 -33.64 95.34 25.89
N VAL A 197 -33.94 94.11 25.47
CA VAL A 197 -35.31 93.58 25.42
C VAL A 197 -35.96 93.57 26.81
N GLN A 198 -35.22 93.18 27.86
CA GLN A 198 -35.74 93.23 29.23
C GLN A 198 -36.07 94.66 29.68
N ALA A 199 -35.22 95.62 29.35
CA ALA A 199 -35.46 97.04 29.63
C ALA A 199 -36.68 97.57 28.86
N ASP A 200 -36.80 97.24 27.58
CA ASP A 200 -37.93 97.62 26.73
C ASP A 200 -39.24 97.00 27.24
N VAL A 201 -39.22 95.73 27.65
CA VAL A 201 -40.37 95.04 28.26
C VAL A 201 -40.78 95.68 29.59
N ARG A 202 -39.81 96.07 30.43
CA ARG A 202 -40.10 96.78 31.69
C ARG A 202 -40.75 98.14 31.40
N ALA A 203 -40.21 98.91 30.46
CA ALA A 203 -40.78 100.19 30.06
C ALA A 203 -42.20 100.05 29.47
N MET A 204 -42.47 98.99 28.71
CA MET A 204 -43.82 98.70 28.20
C MET A 204 -44.80 98.37 29.33
N LYS A 205 -44.39 97.56 30.31
CA LYS A 205 -45.20 97.22 31.49
C LYS A 205 -45.54 98.46 32.33
N GLU A 206 -44.56 99.32 32.59
CA GLU A 206 -44.77 100.61 33.29
C GLU A 206 -45.77 101.53 32.55
N ARG A 207 -45.77 101.53 31.20
CA ARG A 207 -46.71 102.31 30.39
C ARG A 207 -48.12 101.70 30.29
N LEU A 208 -48.26 100.39 30.50
CA LEU A 208 -49.54 99.67 30.45
C LEU A 208 -50.22 99.53 31.82
N GLY A 209 -49.58 99.98 32.91
CA GLY A 209 -50.16 99.99 34.26
C GLY A 209 -50.28 98.61 34.91
N THR A 210 -49.48 97.63 34.46
CA THR A 210 -49.36 96.27 35.03
C THR A 210 -47.90 95.82 35.09
#